data_AF-W2LBR9-F1
#
_entry.id   AF-W2LBR9-F1
#
_cell.length_a   1.000
_cell.length_b   1.000
_cell.length_c   1.000
_cell.angle_alpha   90.00
_cell.angle_beta   90.00
_cell.angle_gamma   90.00
#
_symmetry.space_group_name_H-M   'P 1'
#
loop_
_entity.id
_entity.type
_entity.pdbx_description
1 polymer ?
#
loop_
_entity_poly.entity_id
_entity_poly.type
_entity_poly.pdbx_seq_one_letter_code
_entity_poly.pdbx_strand_id
1 'polypeptide(L)'
;MIPALLLDVHPHHNVLDMCAAPGSKTTQIMEALISDKCPTDTRGFVVANDANEKRGYLLVHQLQRLGLDNFVITCHKGQEFPGLYNSNLELQRTNVFDRVLCDVPCSGDGTIRKNRNLWGRWAPGSALTLHPIQIDLGLRAAALLRDNGDSIMTYSTCSLNPVENEAVVAELLRRADGTLELVNCSEMLPGLTTRPGVTSWSVAWQARTAKGETRAPLQWFDQYESVPDFLQGSRITRSMFPPVDEEIRKVLPRCLRLFPTDQNTGGFFVAVLRKVKGAKLPGQHQRGLSSYEVAATASGERKPTRKALKFAEQGVILPETNNDDEKPAKQRYTKLRADHWEQIKEFYGIADSFPHENLYSRSVGTSSVCLVNPSIREAILAGEHPHILDTGLRVFARVQAAGKRLWFRLTEEGLDQMLPFITKRKASATTEDLIAIVTAPGNDTKQVAFSIERFSELLQESAAAVRENSGVGPMLMILPESERDAAKNRQLPTAIPVWLGDKTLTLLVDKSTRDRIAHASQQ
;
A
#
# COMPACT_ATOMS: atom_id res chain seq x y z
N MET A 1 -12.45 4.32 -5.60
CA MET A 1 -13.21 3.06 -5.68
C MET A 1 -13.06 2.45 -7.06
N ILE A 2 -13.55 3.12 -8.10
CA ILE A 2 -13.62 2.59 -9.48
C ILE A 2 -12.35 1.86 -9.98
N PRO A 3 -11.12 2.40 -9.87
CA PRO A 3 -9.93 1.68 -10.37
C PRO A 3 -9.70 0.32 -9.73
N ALA A 4 -9.92 0.20 -8.42
CA ALA A 4 -9.71 -1.06 -7.71
C ALA A 4 -10.75 -2.12 -8.12
N LEU A 5 -12.00 -1.70 -8.38
CA LEU A 5 -13.06 -2.59 -8.85
C LEU A 5 -12.80 -3.09 -10.28
N LEU A 6 -12.32 -2.22 -11.16
CA LEU A 6 -11.99 -2.58 -12.55
C LEU A 6 -10.73 -3.46 -12.67
N LEU A 7 -9.95 -3.57 -11.60
CA LEU A 7 -8.74 -4.40 -11.56
C LEU A 7 -9.06 -5.90 -11.37
N ASP A 8 -10.31 -6.25 -11.09
CA ASP A 8 -10.78 -7.64 -10.96
C ASP A 8 -9.82 -8.52 -10.14
N VAL A 9 -9.65 -8.12 -8.87
CA VAL A 9 -8.72 -8.76 -7.95
C VAL A 9 -9.32 -10.06 -7.42
N HIS A 10 -8.53 -11.13 -7.45
CA HIS A 10 -8.90 -12.43 -6.90
C HIS A 10 -7.96 -12.82 -5.75
N PRO A 11 -8.39 -13.71 -4.83
CA PRO A 11 -7.65 -14.02 -3.60
C PRO A 11 -6.21 -14.53 -3.77
N HIS A 12 -5.83 -15.04 -4.94
CA HIS A 12 -4.50 -15.57 -5.24
C HIS A 12 -3.60 -14.57 -5.98
N HIS A 13 -4.10 -13.37 -6.32
CA HIS A 13 -3.33 -12.38 -7.08
C HIS A 13 -2.29 -11.68 -6.21
N ASN A 14 -1.08 -11.53 -6.78
CA ASN A 14 -0.10 -10.58 -6.28
C ASN A 14 -0.38 -9.20 -6.90
N VAL A 15 -0.68 -8.23 -6.06
CA VAL A 15 -1.14 -6.89 -6.49
C VAL A 15 -0.13 -5.82 -6.08
N LEU A 16 0.16 -4.88 -6.98
CA LEU A 16 0.93 -3.67 -6.65
C LEU A 16 0.04 -2.43 -6.75
N ASP A 17 -0.08 -1.67 -5.67
CA ASP A 17 -0.59 -0.30 -5.67
C ASP A 17 0.61 0.67 -5.67
N MET A 18 0.87 1.28 -6.81
CA MET A 18 2.14 1.97 -7.06
C MET A 18 2.23 3.36 -6.39
N CYS A 19 1.07 3.95 -6.09
CA CYS A 19 0.91 5.29 -5.51
C CYS A 19 -0.19 5.26 -4.44
N ALA A 20 0.02 4.43 -3.42
CA ALA A 20 -1.04 3.92 -2.56
C ALA A 20 -1.66 4.95 -1.60
N ALA A 21 -0.89 5.94 -1.11
CA ALA A 21 -1.41 6.80 -0.06
C ALA A 21 -2.52 7.74 -0.58
N PRO A 22 -3.63 7.93 0.14
CA PRO A 22 -3.82 7.63 1.57
C PRO A 22 -4.37 6.22 1.89
N GLY A 23 -4.58 5.35 0.89
CA GLY A 23 -4.88 3.93 1.11
C GLY A 23 -6.27 3.44 0.79
N SER A 24 -7.22 4.31 0.41
CA SER A 24 -8.61 3.88 0.19
C SER A 24 -8.80 2.86 -0.92
N LYS A 25 -7.90 2.83 -1.93
CA LYS A 25 -7.92 1.82 -3.00
C LYS A 25 -7.20 0.56 -2.57
N THR A 26 -6.09 0.70 -1.85
CA THR A 26 -5.36 -0.42 -1.24
C THR A 26 -6.27 -1.23 -0.31
N THR A 27 -7.08 -0.57 0.53
CA THR A 27 -8.06 -1.25 1.40
C THR A 27 -9.07 -2.09 0.61
N GLN A 28 -9.57 -1.57 -0.52
CA GLN A 28 -10.49 -2.33 -1.39
C GLN A 28 -9.81 -3.55 -2.03
N ILE A 29 -8.55 -3.40 -2.44
CA ILE A 29 -7.75 -4.51 -2.94
C ILE A 29 -7.58 -5.56 -1.83
N MET A 30 -7.27 -5.14 -0.60
CA MET A 30 -7.13 -6.06 0.52
C MET A 30 -8.42 -6.81 0.83
N GLU A 31 -9.56 -6.13 0.81
CA GLU A 31 -10.88 -6.75 0.95
C GLU A 31 -11.13 -7.81 -0.12
N ALA A 32 -10.83 -7.50 -1.39
CA ALA A 32 -10.98 -8.45 -2.50
C ALA A 32 -10.03 -9.65 -2.40
N LEU A 33 -8.88 -9.50 -1.72
CA LEU A 33 -7.95 -10.59 -1.44
C LEU A 33 -8.42 -11.49 -0.29
N ILE A 34 -9.47 -11.15 0.45
CA ILE A 34 -10.06 -12.01 1.49
C ILE A 34 -11.03 -12.99 0.83
N SER A 35 -10.82 -14.29 1.05
CA SER A 35 -11.81 -15.33 0.75
C SER A 35 -11.66 -16.49 1.72
N ASP A 36 -12.77 -16.87 2.36
CA ASP A 36 -12.83 -17.98 3.34
C ASP A 36 -12.44 -19.34 2.73
N LYS A 37 -12.39 -19.44 1.41
CA LYS A 37 -12.10 -20.69 0.69
C LYS A 37 -10.65 -20.82 0.23
N CYS A 38 -9.82 -19.80 0.42
CA CYS A 38 -8.42 -19.81 -0.02
C CYS A 38 -7.50 -20.11 1.18
N PRO A 39 -6.74 -21.21 1.17
CA PRO A 39 -5.71 -21.45 2.16
C PRO A 39 -4.73 -20.28 2.27
N THR A 40 -4.28 -19.97 3.48
CA THR A 40 -3.35 -18.85 3.76
C THR A 40 -2.08 -18.93 2.92
N ASP A 41 -1.60 -20.14 2.64
CA ASP A 41 -0.37 -20.41 1.87
C ASP A 41 -0.51 -20.13 0.37
N THR A 42 -1.74 -20.10 -0.15
CA THR A 42 -2.03 -19.79 -1.56
C THR A 42 -2.62 -18.40 -1.75
N ARG A 43 -2.72 -17.64 -0.66
CA ARG A 43 -3.30 -16.31 -0.67
C ARG A 43 -2.29 -15.30 -1.20
N GLY A 44 -2.73 -14.51 -2.17
CA GLY A 44 -2.00 -13.39 -2.73
C GLY A 44 -1.89 -12.24 -1.73
N PHE A 45 -1.08 -11.26 -2.09
CA PHE A 45 -0.79 -10.11 -1.24
C PHE A 45 -0.82 -8.80 -2.02
N VAL A 46 -0.94 -7.69 -1.29
CA VAL A 46 -0.80 -6.35 -1.86
C VAL A 46 0.50 -5.69 -1.42
N VAL A 47 1.25 -5.17 -2.38
CA VAL A 47 2.34 -4.21 -2.16
C VAL A 47 1.78 -2.81 -2.31
N ALA A 48 1.77 -2.05 -1.23
CA ALA A 48 1.27 -0.69 -1.21
C ALA A 48 2.46 0.27 -1.15
N ASN A 49 2.80 0.86 -2.30
CA ASN A 49 3.96 1.70 -2.46
C ASN A 49 3.60 3.19 -2.49
N ASP A 50 4.35 4.03 -1.78
CA ASP A 50 4.31 5.49 -1.99
C ASP A 50 5.74 6.06 -1.99
N ALA A 51 5.99 7.09 -2.78
CA ALA A 51 7.31 7.73 -2.81
C ALA A 51 7.55 8.67 -1.61
N ASN A 52 6.48 9.06 -0.89
CA ASN A 52 6.53 9.97 0.24
C ASN A 52 6.28 9.22 1.55
N GLU A 53 7.32 9.13 2.38
CA GLU A 53 7.29 8.45 3.66
C GLU A 53 6.18 8.95 4.61
N LYS A 54 5.98 10.27 4.71
CA LYS A 54 4.92 10.86 5.57
C LYS A 54 3.53 10.41 5.13
N ARG A 55 3.28 10.34 3.82
CA ARG A 55 2.03 9.82 3.26
C ARG A 55 1.91 8.31 3.47
N GLY A 56 3.03 7.58 3.38
CA GLY A 56 3.10 6.16 3.69
C GLY A 56 2.69 5.84 5.13
N TYR A 57 3.07 6.65 6.13
CA TYR A 57 2.60 6.45 7.50
C TYR A 57 1.09 6.67 7.69
N LEU A 58 0.44 7.51 6.87
CA LEU A 58 -1.02 7.61 6.87
C LEU A 58 -1.65 6.28 6.44
N LEU A 59 -1.06 5.63 5.43
CA LEU A 59 -1.47 4.30 4.97
C LEU A 59 -1.27 3.23 6.05
N VAL A 60 -0.13 3.25 6.76
CA VAL A 60 0.14 2.35 7.90
C VAL A 60 -1.01 2.37 8.90
N HIS A 61 -1.39 3.56 9.35
CA HIS A 61 -2.46 3.72 10.34
C HIS A 61 -3.85 3.31 9.81
N GLN A 62 -4.09 3.43 8.50
CA GLN A 62 -5.34 2.94 7.88
C GLN A 62 -5.38 1.41 7.79
N LEU A 63 -4.28 0.77 7.37
CA LEU A 63 -4.26 -0.68 7.15
C LEU A 63 -4.15 -1.49 8.44
N GLN A 64 -3.43 -1.00 9.45
CA GLN A 64 -3.31 -1.70 10.75
C GLN A 64 -4.67 -1.95 11.42
N ARG A 65 -5.65 -1.07 11.19
CA ARG A 65 -7.00 -1.19 11.73
C ARG A 65 -7.79 -2.36 11.15
N LEU A 66 -7.36 -2.92 10.02
CA LEU A 66 -8.05 -4.02 9.36
C LEU A 66 -7.67 -5.39 9.92
N GLY A 67 -6.56 -5.50 10.68
CA GLY A 67 -6.11 -6.77 11.27
C GLY A 67 -5.69 -7.84 10.24
N LEU A 68 -5.33 -7.44 9.02
CA LEU A 68 -4.96 -8.33 7.92
C LEU A 68 -3.44 -8.48 7.82
N ASP A 69 -2.96 -9.60 7.30
CA ASP A 69 -1.54 -9.95 7.20
C ASP A 69 -0.99 -9.98 5.77
N ASN A 70 -1.88 -9.91 4.77
CA ASN A 70 -1.58 -10.03 3.34
C ASN A 70 -1.17 -8.70 2.68
N PHE A 71 -0.47 -7.83 3.41
CA PHE A 71 0.01 -6.55 2.89
C PHE A 71 1.45 -6.22 3.30
N VAL A 72 2.07 -5.39 2.48
CA VAL A 72 3.37 -4.75 2.76
C VAL A 72 3.36 -3.33 2.22
N ILE A 73 3.73 -2.38 3.06
CA ILE A 73 3.84 -0.97 2.73
C ILE A 73 5.31 -0.65 2.45
N THR A 74 5.59 -0.16 1.24
CA THR A 74 6.94 0.23 0.83
C THR A 74 7.04 1.73 0.55
N CYS A 75 8.21 2.30 0.82
CA CYS A 75 8.56 3.66 0.48
C CYS A 75 9.61 3.67 -0.63
N HIS A 76 9.15 3.77 -1.89
CA HIS A 76 10.01 3.78 -3.06
C HIS A 76 9.43 4.63 -4.18
N LYS A 77 10.29 5.17 -5.06
CA LYS A 77 9.83 5.78 -6.31
C LYS A 77 9.18 4.70 -7.19
N GLY A 78 7.92 4.89 -7.55
CA GLY A 78 7.14 3.88 -8.29
C GLY A 78 7.78 3.50 -9.62
N GLN A 79 8.30 4.48 -10.37
CA GLN A 79 8.95 4.26 -11.67
C GLN A 79 10.27 3.46 -11.58
N GLU A 80 10.83 3.33 -10.38
CA GLU A 80 12.07 2.57 -10.11
C GLU A 80 11.80 1.34 -9.23
N PHE A 81 10.54 1.01 -8.92
CA PHE A 81 10.20 -0.09 -7.98
C PHE A 81 10.94 -1.38 -8.36
N PRO A 82 11.67 -2.06 -7.47
CA PRO A 82 12.72 -3.02 -7.85
C PRO A 82 12.23 -4.32 -8.51
N GLY A 83 11.05 -4.81 -8.13
CA GLY A 83 10.55 -6.14 -8.51
C GLY A 83 10.29 -7.01 -7.28
N LEU A 84 10.22 -8.33 -7.47
CA LEU A 84 10.03 -9.33 -6.40
C LEU A 84 11.06 -10.45 -6.53
N TYR A 85 11.37 -11.13 -5.44
CA TYR A 85 12.19 -12.34 -5.44
C TYR A 85 11.39 -13.55 -5.96
N ASN A 86 12.07 -14.46 -6.64
CA ASN A 86 11.54 -15.79 -6.96
C ASN A 86 11.97 -16.82 -5.89
N SER A 87 11.52 -18.07 -6.04
CA SER A 87 11.88 -19.19 -5.16
C SER A 87 13.39 -19.48 -5.09
N ASN A 88 14.16 -19.03 -6.08
CA ASN A 88 15.61 -19.21 -6.14
C ASN A 88 16.38 -18.05 -5.50
N LEU A 89 15.69 -17.14 -4.80
CA LEU A 89 16.26 -15.93 -4.18
C LEU A 89 16.84 -14.93 -5.19
N GLU A 90 16.39 -14.97 -6.44
CA GLU A 90 16.81 -14.03 -7.49
C GLU A 90 15.78 -12.90 -7.62
N LEU A 91 16.26 -11.66 -7.64
CA LEU A 91 15.39 -10.49 -7.81
C LEU A 91 14.90 -10.41 -9.27
N GLN A 92 13.64 -10.76 -9.47
CA GLN A 92 12.94 -10.60 -10.75
C GLN A 92 12.46 -9.17 -10.92
N ARG A 93 13.13 -8.43 -11.81
CA ARG A 93 12.84 -7.01 -12.05
C ARG A 93 11.58 -6.75 -12.87
N THR A 94 10.97 -7.78 -13.45
CA THR A 94 9.84 -7.68 -14.39
C THR A 94 8.96 -8.93 -14.28
N ASN A 95 7.70 -8.86 -14.72
CA ASN A 95 6.77 -9.99 -14.78
C ASN A 95 6.51 -10.66 -13.42
N VAL A 96 6.21 -9.87 -12.39
CA VAL A 96 6.09 -10.35 -11.00
C VAL A 96 4.69 -10.20 -10.38
N PHE A 97 3.86 -9.28 -10.87
CA PHE A 97 2.50 -9.05 -10.35
C PHE A 97 1.43 -9.49 -11.35
N ASP A 98 0.30 -9.99 -10.83
CA ASP A 98 -0.89 -10.33 -11.61
C ASP A 98 -1.76 -9.09 -11.89
N ARG A 99 -1.72 -8.12 -10.97
CA ARG A 99 -2.49 -6.87 -11.06
C ARG A 99 -1.64 -5.67 -10.62
N VAL A 100 -1.75 -4.55 -11.33
CA VAL A 100 -1.07 -3.30 -10.94
C VAL A 100 -2.03 -2.11 -10.99
N LEU A 101 -2.20 -1.43 -9.86
CA LEU A 101 -2.95 -0.18 -9.74
C LEU A 101 -1.99 1.01 -9.88
N CYS A 102 -2.21 1.83 -10.90
CA CYS A 102 -1.52 3.09 -11.15
C CYS A 102 -2.47 4.28 -10.96
N ASP A 103 -2.76 4.61 -9.70
CA ASP A 103 -3.43 5.87 -9.36
C ASP A 103 -2.40 7.01 -9.30
N VAL A 104 -2.01 7.50 -10.47
CA VAL A 104 -0.84 8.36 -10.62
C VAL A 104 -1.08 9.78 -10.08
N PRO A 105 -0.03 10.47 -9.60
CA PRO A 105 -0.15 11.88 -9.23
C PRO A 105 -0.61 12.73 -10.43
N CYS A 106 -1.61 13.57 -10.20
CA CYS A 106 -2.35 14.36 -11.20
C CYS A 106 -2.42 15.84 -10.82
N SER A 107 -2.75 16.70 -11.80
CA SER A 107 -3.06 18.11 -11.55
C SER A 107 -4.32 18.30 -10.69
N GLY A 108 -5.22 17.32 -10.69
CA GLY A 108 -6.32 17.19 -9.75
C GLY A 108 -7.54 18.08 -10.01
N ASP A 109 -7.68 18.63 -11.21
CA ASP A 109 -8.86 19.42 -11.64
C ASP A 109 -10.19 18.66 -11.51
N GLY A 110 -10.20 17.33 -11.57
CA GLY A 110 -11.39 16.54 -11.25
C GLY A 110 -11.83 16.61 -9.78
N THR A 111 -10.96 17.10 -8.88
CA THR A 111 -11.23 17.17 -7.43
C THR A 111 -11.73 18.54 -6.96
N ILE A 112 -11.99 19.48 -7.87
CA ILE A 112 -12.40 20.88 -7.58
C ILE A 112 -13.59 20.99 -6.60
N ARG A 113 -14.51 20.02 -6.58
CA ARG A 113 -15.64 19.98 -5.63
C ARG A 113 -15.22 19.66 -4.19
N LYS A 114 -14.14 18.91 -3.99
CA LYS A 114 -13.62 18.50 -2.66
C LYS A 114 -12.45 19.36 -2.20
N ASN A 115 -11.63 19.85 -3.14
CA ASN A 115 -10.41 20.58 -2.84
C ASN A 115 -10.48 22.01 -3.38
N ARG A 116 -11.13 22.90 -2.62
CA ARG A 116 -11.31 24.33 -2.97
C ARG A 116 -9.97 25.06 -3.21
N ASN A 117 -8.89 24.61 -2.59
CA ASN A 117 -7.57 25.24 -2.74
C ASN A 117 -7.02 25.14 -4.16
N LEU A 118 -7.48 24.19 -4.97
CA LEU A 118 -7.08 24.07 -6.37
C LEU A 118 -7.57 25.25 -7.22
N TRP A 119 -8.66 25.92 -6.85
CA TRP A 119 -9.24 27.00 -7.67
C TRP A 119 -8.24 28.13 -7.94
N GLY A 120 -7.46 28.54 -6.94
CA GLY A 120 -6.47 29.60 -7.08
C GLY A 120 -5.09 29.13 -7.58
N ARG A 121 -4.81 27.82 -7.51
CA ARG A 121 -3.47 27.25 -7.77
C ARG A 121 -3.38 26.47 -9.07
N TRP A 122 -4.50 26.00 -9.60
CA TRP A 122 -4.52 25.20 -10.82
C TRP A 122 -3.94 25.98 -12.00
N ALA A 123 -3.09 25.33 -12.79
CA ALA A 123 -2.48 25.89 -13.98
C ALA A 123 -2.17 24.74 -14.96
N PRO A 124 -2.23 24.97 -16.29
CA PRO A 124 -1.97 23.92 -17.28
C PRO A 124 -0.55 23.34 -17.16
N GLY A 125 0.43 24.15 -16.71
CA GLY A 125 1.80 23.72 -16.55
C GLY A 125 2.02 22.56 -15.56
N SER A 126 1.09 22.34 -14.63
CA SER A 126 1.14 21.19 -13.71
C SER A 126 0.97 19.87 -14.47
N ALA A 127 -0.03 19.77 -15.35
CA ALA A 127 -0.26 18.59 -16.20
C ALA A 127 0.94 18.29 -17.10
N LEU A 128 1.49 19.33 -17.75
CA LEU A 128 2.68 19.20 -18.61
C LEU A 128 3.89 18.65 -17.86
N THR A 129 4.07 19.05 -16.60
CA THR A 129 5.21 18.62 -15.77
C THR A 129 5.06 17.17 -15.30
N LEU A 130 3.82 16.72 -15.05
CA LEU A 130 3.53 15.37 -14.56
C LEU A 130 3.48 14.32 -15.66
N HIS A 131 3.14 14.71 -16.89
CA HIS A 131 2.97 13.79 -18.03
C HIS A 131 4.14 12.80 -18.24
N PRO A 132 5.43 13.21 -18.24
CA PRO A 132 6.54 12.25 -18.37
C PRO A 132 6.61 11.24 -17.21
N ILE A 133 6.37 11.71 -15.98
CA ILE A 133 6.38 10.85 -14.79
C ILE A 133 5.24 9.84 -14.84
N GLN A 134 4.06 10.25 -15.32
CA GLN A 134 2.89 9.38 -15.50
C GLN A 134 3.18 8.27 -16.52
N ILE A 135 3.89 8.58 -17.61
CA ILE A 135 4.34 7.59 -18.60
C ILE A 135 5.36 6.61 -17.97
N ASP A 136 6.38 7.12 -17.28
CA ASP A 136 7.41 6.27 -16.66
C ASP A 136 6.82 5.33 -15.61
N LEU A 137 5.86 5.83 -14.82
CA LEU A 137 5.05 5.05 -13.89
C LEU A 137 4.28 3.94 -14.64
N GLY A 138 3.50 4.30 -15.65
CA GLY A 138 2.71 3.33 -16.42
C GLY A 138 3.55 2.25 -17.10
N LEU A 139 4.71 2.60 -17.67
CA LEU A 139 5.63 1.64 -18.28
C LEU A 139 6.27 0.73 -17.23
N ARG A 140 6.64 1.27 -16.06
CA ARG A 140 7.17 0.43 -14.98
C ARG A 140 6.12 -0.58 -14.51
N ALA A 141 4.86 -0.16 -14.38
CA ALA A 141 3.76 -1.06 -14.06
C ALA A 141 3.56 -2.14 -15.13
N ALA A 142 3.57 -1.79 -16.41
CA ALA A 142 3.48 -2.75 -17.50
C ALA A 142 4.67 -3.74 -17.55
N ALA A 143 5.88 -3.29 -17.19
CA ALA A 143 7.06 -4.14 -17.07
C ALA A 143 6.93 -5.13 -15.89
N LEU A 144 6.29 -4.69 -14.80
CA LEU A 144 6.07 -5.47 -13.59
C LEU A 144 4.90 -6.47 -13.70
N LEU A 145 3.96 -6.26 -14.63
CA LEU A 145 2.88 -7.21 -14.93
C LEU A 145 3.43 -8.50 -15.56
N ARG A 146 2.92 -9.65 -15.09
CA ARG A 146 3.18 -10.96 -15.68
C ARG A 146 2.68 -11.03 -17.12
N ASP A 147 3.36 -11.80 -17.96
CA ASP A 147 3.06 -12.01 -19.38
C ASP A 147 2.18 -13.25 -19.61
N ASN A 148 1.31 -13.59 -18.64
CA ASN A 148 0.44 -14.76 -18.69
C ASN A 148 -0.83 -14.57 -19.56
N GLY A 149 -1.13 -13.34 -19.97
CA GLY A 149 -2.32 -12.99 -20.75
C GLY A 149 -3.57 -12.68 -19.92
N ASP A 150 -3.56 -12.90 -18.61
CA ASP A 150 -4.64 -12.49 -17.70
C ASP A 150 -4.29 -11.21 -16.92
N SER A 151 -3.01 -10.85 -16.87
CA SER A 151 -2.54 -9.76 -16.03
C SER A 151 -2.97 -8.40 -16.58
N ILE A 152 -3.63 -7.60 -15.73
CA ILE A 152 -4.13 -6.27 -16.07
C ILE A 152 -3.61 -5.21 -15.12
N MET A 153 -3.48 -3.99 -15.65
CA MET A 153 -3.23 -2.79 -14.87
C MET A 153 -4.31 -1.76 -15.11
N THR A 154 -4.58 -0.96 -14.08
CA THR A 154 -5.42 0.23 -14.20
C THR A 154 -4.55 1.47 -14.15
N TYR A 155 -4.63 2.31 -15.17
CA TYR A 155 -4.15 3.68 -15.13
C TYR A 155 -5.30 4.60 -14.74
N SER A 156 -5.16 5.38 -13.67
CA SER A 156 -6.20 6.30 -13.26
C SER A 156 -5.67 7.64 -12.79
N THR A 157 -6.46 8.68 -13.03
CA THR A 157 -6.18 10.03 -12.56
C THR A 157 -7.44 10.66 -11.97
N CYS A 158 -7.18 11.63 -11.11
CA CYS A 158 -8.14 12.58 -10.59
C CYS A 158 -8.29 13.84 -11.46
N SER A 159 -7.90 13.75 -12.75
CA SER A 159 -7.80 14.86 -13.71
C SER A 159 -8.74 14.64 -14.90
N LEU A 160 -9.24 15.74 -15.47
CA LEU A 160 -10.01 15.69 -16.72
C LEU A 160 -9.18 16.11 -17.94
N ASN A 161 -7.93 16.53 -17.73
CA ASN A 161 -7.05 17.00 -18.78
C ASN A 161 -6.60 15.83 -19.69
N PRO A 162 -6.88 15.87 -21.02
CA PRO A 162 -6.42 14.84 -21.96
C PRO A 162 -4.91 14.59 -21.95
N VAL A 163 -4.09 15.61 -21.63
CA VAL A 163 -2.63 15.47 -21.54
C VAL A 163 -2.22 14.51 -20.42
N GLU A 164 -2.97 14.43 -19.33
CA GLU A 164 -2.70 13.47 -18.24
C GLU A 164 -3.44 12.15 -18.43
N ASN A 165 -4.30 12.05 -19.44
CA ASN A 165 -5.25 10.96 -19.60
C ASN A 165 -4.95 10.20 -20.90
N GLU A 166 -5.67 10.51 -21.99
CA GLU A 166 -5.53 9.81 -23.26
C GLU A 166 -4.16 9.96 -23.90
N ALA A 167 -3.49 11.10 -23.71
CA ALA A 167 -2.13 11.29 -24.20
C ALA A 167 -1.15 10.30 -23.55
N VAL A 168 -1.30 10.06 -22.23
CA VAL A 168 -0.49 9.07 -21.52
C VAL A 168 -0.83 7.66 -22.00
N VAL A 169 -2.12 7.31 -22.08
CA VAL A 169 -2.55 5.98 -22.55
C VAL A 169 -2.06 5.71 -23.97
N ALA A 170 -2.17 6.68 -24.88
CA ALA A 170 -1.66 6.57 -26.24
C ALA A 170 -0.16 6.33 -26.27
N GLU A 171 0.62 7.07 -25.46
CA GLU A 171 2.06 6.88 -25.39
C GLU A 171 2.46 5.54 -24.75
N LEU A 172 1.69 5.05 -23.76
CA LEU A 172 1.90 3.71 -23.20
C LEU A 172 1.69 2.62 -24.26
N LEU A 173 0.59 2.69 -25.02
CA LEU A 173 0.30 1.73 -26.11
C LEU A 173 1.38 1.76 -27.18
N ARG A 174 1.81 2.96 -27.60
CA ARG A 174 2.89 3.13 -28.58
C ARG A 174 4.21 2.56 -28.08
N ARG A 175 4.63 2.90 -26.87
CA ARG A 175 5.91 2.43 -26.30
C ARG A 175 5.89 0.94 -25.98
N ALA A 176 4.71 0.36 -25.80
CA ALA A 176 4.52 -1.06 -25.57
C ALA A 176 4.62 -1.91 -26.85
N ASP A 177 4.49 -1.31 -28.03
CA ASP A 177 4.67 -1.99 -29.33
C ASP A 177 3.88 -3.31 -29.43
N GLY A 178 2.57 -3.23 -29.16
CA GLY A 178 1.67 -4.39 -29.16
C GLY A 178 1.70 -5.27 -27.90
N THR A 179 2.56 -4.97 -26.91
CA THR A 179 2.59 -5.70 -25.63
C THR A 179 1.40 -5.38 -24.72
N LEU A 180 0.79 -4.20 -24.89
CA LEU A 180 -0.36 -3.76 -24.11
C LEU A 180 -1.58 -3.56 -25.01
N GLU A 181 -2.72 -4.02 -24.54
CA GLU A 181 -4.03 -3.76 -25.17
C GLU A 181 -4.95 -3.02 -24.21
N LEU A 182 -5.74 -2.08 -24.74
CA LEU A 182 -6.74 -1.35 -23.97
C LEU A 182 -8.04 -2.15 -23.89
N VAL A 183 -8.42 -2.55 -22.68
CA VAL A 183 -9.61 -3.35 -22.38
C VAL A 183 -10.83 -2.44 -22.35
N ASN A 184 -11.94 -2.89 -22.95
CA ASN A 184 -13.21 -2.19 -22.82
C ASN A 184 -13.88 -2.61 -21.50
N CYS A 185 -14.07 -1.65 -20.60
CA CYS A 185 -14.66 -1.87 -19.28
C CYS A 185 -16.00 -1.14 -19.08
N SER A 186 -16.62 -0.62 -20.14
CA SER A 186 -17.86 0.17 -20.03
C SER A 186 -19.02 -0.58 -19.39
N GLU A 187 -19.03 -1.92 -19.52
CA GLU A 187 -20.11 -2.78 -19.01
C GLU A 187 -19.78 -3.45 -17.68
N MET A 188 -18.55 -3.31 -17.17
CA MET A 188 -18.10 -4.00 -15.96
C MET A 188 -18.73 -3.44 -14.68
N LEU A 189 -19.23 -2.19 -14.71
CA LEU A 189 -19.84 -1.53 -13.56
C LEU A 189 -21.25 -1.05 -13.92
N PRO A 190 -22.27 -1.94 -13.85
CA PRO A 190 -23.64 -1.59 -14.13
C PRO A 190 -24.12 -0.41 -13.28
N GLY A 191 -24.77 0.57 -13.92
CA GLY A 191 -25.27 1.78 -13.25
C GLY A 191 -24.26 2.90 -13.07
N LEU A 192 -22.98 2.70 -13.43
CA LEU A 192 -22.00 3.79 -13.50
C LEU A 192 -22.12 4.53 -14.84
N THR A 193 -22.44 5.82 -14.81
CA THR A 193 -22.46 6.66 -16.00
C THR A 193 -21.04 7.10 -16.34
N THR A 194 -20.56 6.70 -17.51
CA THR A 194 -19.23 7.08 -18.03
C THR A 194 -19.35 7.70 -19.41
N ARG A 195 -18.46 8.64 -19.72
CA ARG A 195 -18.25 9.15 -21.08
C ARG A 195 -17.03 8.46 -21.70
N PRO A 196 -17.01 8.23 -23.03
CA PRO A 196 -15.85 7.66 -23.70
C PRO A 196 -14.64 8.61 -23.64
N GLY A 197 -13.44 8.03 -23.76
CA GLY A 197 -12.21 8.78 -23.96
C GLY A 197 -12.25 9.63 -25.23
N VAL A 198 -11.48 10.72 -25.23
CA VAL A 198 -11.42 11.65 -26.37
C VAL A 198 -10.29 11.29 -27.34
N THR A 199 -10.49 11.59 -28.62
CA THR A 199 -9.53 11.28 -29.70
C THR A 199 -8.91 12.53 -30.33
N SER A 200 -9.27 13.71 -29.83
CA SER A 200 -8.79 15.01 -30.29
C SER A 200 -8.78 16.00 -29.13
N TRP A 201 -7.72 16.78 -29.01
CA TRP A 201 -7.57 17.83 -28.00
C TRP A 201 -6.43 18.79 -28.39
N SER A 202 -6.43 19.95 -27.75
CA SER A 202 -5.38 20.96 -27.88
C SER A 202 -4.57 21.04 -26.58
N VAL A 203 -3.29 21.36 -26.68
CA VAL A 203 -2.38 21.48 -25.53
C VAL A 203 -2.30 22.94 -25.10
N ALA A 204 -2.67 23.21 -23.84
CA ALA A 204 -2.57 24.53 -23.24
C ALA A 204 -1.21 24.79 -22.58
N TRP A 205 -0.72 26.01 -22.69
CA TRP A 205 0.44 26.51 -21.96
C TRP A 205 0.20 27.91 -21.41
N GLN A 206 0.81 28.21 -20.27
CA GLN A 206 0.73 29.52 -19.65
C GLN A 206 2.06 29.86 -18.97
N ALA A 207 2.69 30.96 -19.38
CA ALA A 207 3.89 31.47 -18.74
C ALA A 207 3.56 32.06 -17.35
N ARG A 208 4.48 31.86 -16.40
CA ARG A 208 4.50 32.65 -15.15
C ARG A 208 5.29 33.93 -15.42
N THR A 209 4.73 35.09 -15.09
CA THR A 209 5.46 36.36 -15.23
C THR A 209 6.55 36.46 -14.17
N ALA A 210 7.59 37.26 -14.44
CA ALA A 210 8.79 37.39 -13.59
C ALA A 210 8.51 37.88 -12.16
N LYS A 211 7.33 38.46 -11.89
CA LYS A 211 6.92 38.92 -10.55
C LYS A 211 5.94 37.98 -9.82
N GLY A 212 5.62 36.81 -10.39
CA GLY A 212 4.84 35.76 -9.70
C GLY A 212 3.35 36.06 -9.45
N GLU A 213 2.91 37.31 -9.59
CA GLU A 213 1.56 37.77 -9.23
C GLU A 213 0.56 37.72 -10.40
N THR A 214 0.99 37.84 -11.66
CA THR A 214 0.12 37.79 -12.85
C THR A 214 0.50 36.64 -13.78
N ARG A 215 -0.49 35.96 -14.36
CA ARG A 215 -0.26 34.90 -15.36
C ARG A 215 -0.39 35.50 -16.77
N ALA A 216 0.48 35.08 -17.68
CA ALA A 216 0.34 35.47 -19.09
C ALA A 216 -0.97 34.90 -19.68
N PRO A 217 -1.47 35.42 -20.81
CA PRO A 217 -2.59 34.82 -21.52
C PRO A 217 -2.35 33.33 -21.81
N LEU A 218 -3.42 32.54 -21.73
CA LEU A 218 -3.39 31.11 -22.05
C LEU A 218 -3.15 30.94 -23.55
N GLN A 219 -2.17 30.11 -23.92
CA GLN A 219 -1.86 29.77 -25.30
C GLN A 219 -2.29 28.33 -25.56
N TRP A 220 -2.89 28.08 -26.71
CA TRP A 220 -3.35 26.75 -27.12
C TRP A 220 -2.64 26.35 -28.40
N PHE A 221 -2.25 25.08 -28.47
CA PHE A 221 -1.60 24.48 -29.62
C PHE A 221 -2.39 23.25 -30.04
N ASP A 222 -2.84 23.21 -31.30
CA ASP A 222 -3.56 22.06 -31.85
C ASP A 222 -2.61 20.97 -32.38
N GLN A 223 -1.38 21.35 -32.71
CA GLN A 223 -0.35 20.47 -33.28
C GLN A 223 1.00 20.72 -32.60
N TYR A 224 1.86 19.71 -32.56
CA TYR A 224 3.18 19.84 -31.93
C TYR A 224 4.06 20.87 -32.66
N GLU A 225 3.94 20.92 -33.98
CA GLU A 225 4.72 21.77 -34.87
C GLU A 225 4.41 23.26 -34.68
N SER A 226 3.25 23.63 -34.12
CA SER A 226 2.92 25.03 -33.83
C SER A 226 3.44 25.52 -32.48
N VAL A 227 4.01 24.62 -31.67
CA VAL A 227 4.61 24.96 -30.37
C VAL A 227 5.92 25.71 -30.60
N PRO A 228 6.18 26.85 -29.91
CA PRO A 228 7.47 27.54 -30.03
C PRO A 228 8.68 26.66 -29.65
N ASP A 229 9.78 26.78 -30.39
CA ASP A 229 11.01 25.96 -30.26
C ASP A 229 11.54 25.84 -28.82
N PHE A 230 11.45 26.91 -28.04
CA PHE A 230 11.94 26.92 -26.65
C PHE A 230 11.11 26.03 -25.71
N LEU A 231 9.87 25.70 -26.08
CA LEU A 231 8.96 24.81 -25.33
C LEU A 231 9.01 23.36 -25.84
N GLN A 232 9.25 23.16 -27.13
CA GLN A 232 9.28 21.84 -27.75
C GLN A 232 10.33 20.94 -27.08
N GLY A 233 9.92 19.71 -26.72
CA GLY A 233 10.72 18.66 -26.06
C GLY A 233 11.32 19.00 -24.70
N SER A 234 11.06 20.20 -24.17
CA SER A 234 11.49 20.61 -22.83
C SER A 234 10.31 20.66 -21.87
N ARG A 235 9.25 21.39 -22.26
CA ARG A 235 8.02 21.61 -21.51
C ARG A 235 6.82 20.91 -22.14
N ILE A 236 6.81 20.85 -23.47
CA ILE A 236 5.76 20.26 -24.27
C ILE A 236 6.40 19.19 -25.16
N THR A 237 5.96 17.95 -25.03
CA THR A 237 6.47 16.80 -25.81
C THR A 237 5.47 16.38 -26.87
N ARG A 238 5.93 15.68 -27.91
CA ARG A 238 5.07 15.20 -29.01
C ARG A 238 3.99 14.24 -28.49
N SER A 239 4.30 13.47 -27.44
CA SER A 239 3.38 12.57 -26.75
C SER A 239 2.19 13.25 -26.06
N MET A 240 2.20 14.59 -25.90
CA MET A 240 1.09 15.32 -25.28
C MET A 240 -0.06 15.61 -26.26
N PHE A 241 0.17 15.41 -27.55
CA PHE A 241 -0.80 15.65 -28.62
C PHE A 241 -1.53 14.36 -29.00
N PRO A 242 -2.68 14.44 -29.70
CA PRO A 242 -3.37 13.26 -30.22
C PRO A 242 -2.43 12.35 -31.01
N PRO A 243 -2.55 11.01 -30.87
CA PRO A 243 -1.69 10.08 -31.58
C PRO A 243 -1.92 10.18 -33.09
N VAL A 244 -0.82 10.12 -33.85
CA VAL A 244 -0.85 10.02 -35.32
C VAL A 244 -1.24 8.61 -35.77
N ASP A 245 -0.93 7.61 -34.94
CA ASP A 245 -1.32 6.22 -35.15
C ASP A 245 -2.84 6.06 -34.99
N GLU A 246 -3.50 5.74 -36.10
CA GLU A 246 -4.95 5.62 -36.17
C GLU A 246 -5.48 4.39 -35.41
N GLU A 247 -4.69 3.32 -35.28
CA GLU A 247 -5.09 2.14 -34.51
C GLU A 247 -5.11 2.44 -33.01
N ILE A 248 -4.11 3.19 -32.52
CA ILE A 248 -4.12 3.70 -31.14
C ILE A 248 -5.31 4.66 -30.96
N ARG A 249 -5.55 5.56 -31.91
CA ARG A 249 -6.63 6.54 -31.83
C ARG A 249 -8.02 5.89 -31.74
N LYS A 250 -8.26 4.84 -32.53
CA LYS A 250 -9.53 4.08 -32.55
C LYS A 250 -9.87 3.42 -31.22
N VAL A 251 -8.87 3.05 -30.41
CA VAL A 251 -9.11 2.39 -29.13
C VAL A 251 -9.30 3.35 -27.96
N LEU A 252 -8.81 4.60 -28.04
CA LEU A 252 -8.94 5.59 -26.96
C LEU A 252 -10.36 5.80 -26.41
N PRO A 253 -11.46 5.71 -27.20
CA PRO A 253 -12.82 5.76 -26.67
C PRO A 253 -13.16 4.68 -25.63
N ARG A 254 -12.36 3.60 -25.52
CA ARG A 254 -12.50 2.57 -24.47
C ARG A 254 -12.09 3.06 -23.08
N CYS A 255 -11.34 4.17 -23.00
CA CYS A 255 -11.07 4.83 -21.73
C CYS A 255 -12.37 5.38 -21.13
N LEU A 256 -12.46 5.42 -19.80
CA LEU A 256 -13.65 5.87 -19.10
C LEU A 256 -13.39 7.24 -18.46
N ARG A 257 -14.19 8.23 -18.84
CA ARG A 257 -14.25 9.55 -18.22
C ARG A 257 -15.47 9.67 -17.33
N LEU A 258 -15.26 10.11 -16.10
CA LEU A 258 -16.34 10.41 -15.17
C LEU A 258 -16.39 11.91 -14.93
N PHE A 259 -17.51 12.51 -15.30
CA PHE A 259 -17.74 13.92 -15.10
C PHE A 259 -18.56 14.17 -13.83
N PRO A 260 -18.23 15.21 -13.05
CA PRO A 260 -18.97 15.53 -11.83
C PRO A 260 -20.49 15.70 -12.03
N THR A 261 -20.89 16.19 -13.20
CA THR A 261 -22.28 16.51 -13.54
C THR A 261 -23.15 15.30 -13.84
N ASP A 262 -22.54 14.16 -14.19
CA ASP A 262 -23.30 13.02 -14.72
C ASP A 262 -23.98 12.22 -13.61
N GLN A 263 -23.33 12.10 -12.44
CA GLN A 263 -23.85 11.37 -11.29
C GLN A 263 -23.54 12.04 -9.95
N ASN A 264 -23.33 13.36 -9.94
CA ASN A 264 -23.02 14.11 -8.73
C ASN A 264 -21.74 13.62 -8.01
N THR A 265 -20.72 13.19 -8.75
CA THR A 265 -19.45 12.66 -8.23
C THR A 265 -18.29 13.67 -8.34
N GLY A 266 -17.06 13.23 -8.03
CA GLY A 266 -15.85 13.93 -8.49
C GLY A 266 -15.57 13.64 -9.97
N GLY A 267 -14.68 14.42 -10.57
CA GLY A 267 -14.12 14.17 -11.89
C GLY A 267 -13.00 13.13 -11.81
N PHE A 268 -13.00 12.16 -12.73
CA PHE A 268 -12.08 11.04 -12.67
C PHE A 268 -11.85 10.43 -14.07
N PHE A 269 -10.69 9.82 -14.26
CA PHE A 269 -10.34 9.09 -15.49
C PHE A 269 -9.78 7.71 -15.14
N VAL A 270 -10.15 6.70 -15.91
CA VAL A 270 -9.58 5.35 -15.78
C VAL A 270 -9.45 4.66 -17.13
N ALA A 271 -8.34 3.95 -17.31
CA ALA A 271 -8.05 3.08 -18.43
C ALA A 271 -7.53 1.74 -17.89
N VAL A 272 -8.00 0.63 -18.46
CA VAL A 272 -7.55 -0.71 -18.08
C VAL A 272 -6.74 -1.30 -19.22
N LEU A 273 -5.48 -1.62 -18.96
CA LEU A 273 -4.59 -2.21 -19.95
C LEU A 273 -4.27 -3.65 -19.56
N ARG A 274 -4.38 -4.57 -20.53
CA ARG A 274 -3.97 -5.96 -20.37
C ARG A 274 -2.63 -6.20 -21.04
N LYS A 275 -1.77 -6.99 -20.40
CA LYS A 275 -0.52 -7.45 -21.00
C LYS A 275 -0.78 -8.68 -21.86
N VAL A 276 -0.41 -8.61 -23.13
CA VAL A 276 -0.61 -9.70 -24.10
C VAL A 276 0.26 -10.89 -23.71
N LYS A 277 -0.32 -12.10 -23.83
CA LYS A 277 0.35 -13.35 -23.44
C LYS A 277 1.69 -13.53 -24.18
N GLY A 278 2.76 -13.75 -23.43
CA GLY A 278 4.12 -13.95 -23.95
C GLY A 278 4.80 -12.69 -24.50
N ALA A 279 4.10 -11.54 -24.52
CA ALA A 279 4.68 -10.29 -24.99
C ALA A 279 5.46 -9.59 -23.88
N LYS A 280 6.63 -9.06 -24.24
CA LYS A 280 7.52 -8.30 -23.35
C LYS A 280 7.72 -6.92 -23.93
N LEU A 281 7.72 -5.91 -23.06
CA LEU A 281 7.96 -4.55 -23.54
C LEU A 281 9.36 -4.48 -24.17
N PRO A 282 9.53 -3.69 -25.24
CA PRO A 282 10.83 -3.49 -25.87
C PRO A 282 11.91 -2.97 -24.90
N GLY A 283 13.17 -3.23 -25.24
CA GLY A 283 14.35 -2.69 -24.55
C GLY A 283 14.82 -3.47 -23.33
N GLN A 284 16.05 -3.16 -22.88
CA GLN A 284 16.63 -3.76 -21.68
C GLN A 284 15.75 -3.46 -20.45
N HIS A 285 15.47 -4.50 -19.66
CA HIS A 285 14.57 -4.44 -18.51
C HIS A 285 13.12 -4.03 -18.82
N GLN A 286 12.65 -4.24 -20.05
CA GLN A 286 11.26 -3.96 -20.46
C GLN A 286 10.86 -2.48 -20.27
N ARG A 287 11.70 -1.54 -20.74
CA ARG A 287 11.46 -0.09 -20.60
C ARG A 287 10.56 0.51 -21.69
N GLY A 288 10.12 -0.29 -22.67
CA GLY A 288 9.42 0.15 -23.85
C GLY A 288 10.33 0.86 -24.86
N LEU A 289 9.76 1.20 -26.02
CA LEU A 289 10.45 2.02 -27.04
C LEU A 289 10.89 3.36 -26.45
N SER A 290 11.86 4.04 -27.07
CA SER A 290 12.24 5.40 -26.63
C SER A 290 11.10 6.40 -26.86
N SER A 291 11.13 7.54 -26.15
CA SER A 291 10.23 8.65 -26.47
C SER A 291 10.52 9.22 -27.87
N TYR A 292 9.57 9.97 -28.43
CA TYR A 292 9.74 10.66 -29.70
C TYR A 292 10.98 11.56 -29.72
N GLU A 293 11.21 12.32 -28.65
CA GLU A 293 12.33 13.26 -28.56
C GLU A 293 13.69 12.55 -28.52
N VAL A 294 13.76 11.40 -27.83
CA VAL A 294 14.98 10.58 -27.78
C VAL A 294 15.24 9.95 -29.16
N ALA A 295 14.21 9.42 -29.81
CA ALA A 295 14.32 8.85 -31.16
C ALA A 295 14.77 9.91 -32.19
N ALA A 296 14.14 11.09 -32.20
CA ALA A 296 14.49 12.20 -33.09
C ALA A 296 15.90 12.74 -32.84
N THR A 297 16.37 12.70 -31.59
CA THR A 297 17.76 13.07 -31.28
C THR A 297 18.74 12.01 -31.79
N ALA A 298 18.41 10.73 -31.66
CA ALA A 298 19.24 9.62 -32.13
C ALA A 298 19.32 9.54 -33.67
N SER A 299 18.24 9.90 -34.39
CA SER A 299 18.20 9.95 -35.85
C SER A 299 18.84 11.21 -36.45
N GLY A 300 19.20 12.20 -35.61
CA GLY A 300 19.78 13.46 -36.05
C GLY A 300 18.74 14.50 -36.54
N GLU A 301 17.45 14.17 -36.53
CA GLU A 301 16.35 15.10 -36.85
C GLU A 301 16.27 16.26 -35.86
N ARG A 302 16.77 16.06 -34.63
CA ARG A 302 16.76 17.07 -33.58
C ARG A 302 18.13 17.17 -32.90
N LYS A 303 18.61 18.40 -32.69
CA LYS A 303 19.81 18.63 -31.87
C LYS A 303 19.53 18.30 -30.40
N PRO A 304 20.43 17.60 -29.70
CA PRO A 304 20.25 17.31 -28.28
C PRO A 304 20.13 18.60 -27.48
N THR A 305 19.16 18.66 -26.57
CA THR A 305 18.97 19.85 -25.74
C THR A 305 20.19 20.08 -24.85
N ARG A 306 20.46 21.33 -24.46
CA ARG A 306 21.57 21.67 -23.55
C ARG A 306 21.54 20.88 -22.23
N LYS A 307 20.35 20.44 -21.79
CA LYS A 307 20.16 19.56 -20.63
C LYS A 307 20.57 18.12 -20.95
N ALA A 308 20.17 17.57 -22.10
CA ALA A 308 20.59 16.25 -22.56
C ALA A 308 22.10 16.16 -22.83
N LEU A 309 22.70 17.22 -23.40
CA LEU A 309 24.16 17.34 -23.57
C LEU A 309 24.89 17.31 -22.22
N LYS A 310 24.42 18.07 -21.21
CA LYS A 310 24.98 18.02 -19.85
C LYS A 310 24.85 16.63 -19.21
N PHE A 311 23.74 15.93 -19.43
CA PHE A 311 23.56 14.55 -18.95
C PHE A 311 24.49 13.55 -19.65
N ALA A 312 24.76 13.74 -20.95
CA ALA A 312 25.68 12.90 -21.72
C ALA A 312 27.16 13.17 -21.40
N GLU A 313 27.54 14.44 -21.18
CA GLU A 313 28.88 14.85 -20.75
C GLU A 313 29.23 14.34 -19.35
N GLN A 314 28.24 14.11 -18.49
CA GLN A 314 28.43 13.50 -17.17
C GLN A 314 28.61 11.98 -17.20
N GLY A 315 28.59 11.36 -18.39
CA GLY A 315 28.85 9.93 -18.58
C GLY A 315 27.72 9.06 -18.04
N VAL A 316 27.44 7.98 -18.75
CA VAL A 316 26.56 6.90 -18.31
C VAL A 316 27.25 6.15 -17.18
N ILE A 317 27.18 6.72 -15.98
CA ILE A 317 27.11 5.97 -14.75
C ILE A 317 25.66 6.20 -14.31
N LEU A 318 24.82 5.16 -14.43
CA LEU A 318 23.62 5.12 -13.59
C LEU A 318 24.13 5.46 -12.19
N PRO A 319 23.66 6.52 -11.52
CA PRO A 319 24.17 6.80 -10.20
C PRO A 319 23.83 5.58 -9.35
N GLU A 320 24.84 4.76 -9.06
CA GLU A 320 24.98 4.23 -7.72
C GLU A 320 24.83 5.47 -6.86
N THR A 321 23.71 5.55 -6.15
CA THR A 321 23.40 6.67 -5.31
C THR A 321 24.37 6.67 -4.13
N ASN A 322 25.62 7.09 -4.36
CA ASN A 322 26.54 7.53 -3.32
C ASN A 322 26.11 8.95 -2.92
N ASN A 323 24.92 9.01 -2.32
CA ASN A 323 24.70 9.95 -1.23
C ASN A 323 25.00 9.15 0.04
N ASP A 324 26.29 9.11 0.39
CA ASP A 324 26.79 8.87 1.74
C ASP A 324 26.68 10.16 2.57
N ASP A 325 25.54 10.84 2.49
CA ASP A 325 25.02 11.51 3.67
C ASP A 325 24.47 10.37 4.52
N GLU A 326 24.97 10.17 5.74
CA GLU A 326 24.55 9.13 6.69
C GLU A 326 23.02 8.97 6.67
N LYS A 327 22.51 8.08 5.81
CA LYS A 327 21.10 7.75 5.77
C LYS A 327 20.85 7.00 7.07
N PRO A 328 19.87 7.43 7.89
CA PRO A 328 19.51 6.66 9.07
C PRO A 328 19.29 5.22 8.64
N ALA A 329 19.90 4.27 9.36
CA ALA A 329 19.89 2.86 9.01
C ALA A 329 18.46 2.44 8.61
N LYS A 330 18.26 2.18 7.31
CA LYS A 330 16.94 1.84 6.78
C LYS A 330 16.39 0.70 7.63
N GLN A 331 15.21 0.89 8.22
CA GLN A 331 14.59 -0.13 9.05
C GLN A 331 14.49 -1.43 8.26
N ARG A 332 15.21 -2.46 8.73
CA ARG A 332 15.24 -3.79 8.10
C ARG A 332 14.33 -4.71 8.89
N TYR A 333 13.45 -5.39 8.17
CA TYR A 333 12.69 -6.49 8.75
C TYR A 333 13.60 -7.70 8.82
N THR A 334 13.85 -8.18 10.02
CA THR A 334 14.68 -9.36 10.26
C THR A 334 13.82 -10.47 10.83
N LYS A 335 14.14 -11.71 10.47
CA LYS A 335 13.53 -12.88 11.07
C LYS A 335 13.75 -12.84 12.58
N LEU A 336 12.73 -13.22 13.35
CA LEU A 336 12.84 -13.32 14.80
C LEU A 336 13.98 -14.28 15.14
N ARG A 337 14.85 -13.86 16.06
CA ARG A 337 15.98 -14.70 16.50
C ARG A 337 15.45 -15.95 17.20
N ALA A 338 16.12 -17.08 16.98
CA ALA A 338 15.73 -18.38 17.54
C ALA A 338 15.68 -18.34 19.08
N ASP A 339 16.65 -17.69 19.74
CA ASP A 339 16.68 -17.56 21.19
C ASP A 339 15.49 -16.78 21.77
N HIS A 340 15.03 -15.74 21.07
CA HIS A 340 13.80 -15.02 21.46
C HIS A 340 12.56 -15.87 21.22
N TRP A 341 12.50 -16.62 20.13
CA TRP A 341 11.37 -17.51 19.84
C TRP A 341 11.22 -18.61 20.88
N GLU A 342 12.30 -19.33 21.21
CA GLU A 342 12.25 -20.40 22.21
C GLU A 342 11.77 -19.89 23.58
N GLN A 343 12.21 -18.69 23.99
CA GLN A 343 11.71 -18.04 25.20
C GLN A 343 10.20 -17.77 25.14
N ILE A 344 9.69 -17.25 24.02
CA ILE A 344 8.25 -16.97 23.84
C ILE A 344 7.44 -18.28 23.82
N LYS A 345 7.94 -19.28 23.08
CA LYS A 345 7.32 -20.60 22.93
C LYS A 345 7.19 -21.31 24.27
N GLU A 346 8.27 -21.38 25.06
CA GLU A 346 8.26 -22.01 26.38
C GLU A 346 7.31 -21.28 27.34
N PHE A 347 7.33 -19.94 27.29
CA PHE A 347 6.60 -19.05 28.17
C PHE A 347 5.07 -19.15 28.00
N TYR A 348 4.59 -19.15 26.76
CA TYR A 348 3.16 -19.30 26.44
C TYR A 348 2.74 -20.75 26.16
N GLY A 349 3.69 -21.68 26.10
CA GLY A 349 3.44 -23.06 25.67
C GLY A 349 2.85 -23.10 24.27
N ILE A 350 3.50 -22.47 23.29
CA ILE A 350 2.99 -22.41 21.92
C ILE A 350 3.21 -23.77 21.24
N ALA A 351 2.15 -24.32 20.65
CA ALA A 351 2.19 -25.60 19.94
C ALA A 351 3.18 -25.58 18.76
N ASP A 352 3.82 -26.73 18.49
CA ASP A 352 4.81 -26.89 17.40
C ASP A 352 4.23 -26.70 16.00
N SER A 353 2.90 -26.81 15.86
CA SER A 353 2.19 -26.55 14.60
C SER A 353 2.12 -25.07 14.23
N PHE A 354 2.58 -24.16 15.11
CA PHE A 354 2.59 -22.72 14.83
C PHE A 354 3.70 -22.35 13.82
N PRO A 355 3.40 -21.59 12.75
CA PRO A 355 4.35 -21.26 11.68
C PRO A 355 5.33 -20.14 12.09
N HIS A 356 6.19 -20.44 13.06
CA HIS A 356 7.11 -19.47 13.67
C HIS A 356 8.17 -18.92 12.71
N GLU A 357 8.44 -19.60 11.59
CA GLU A 357 9.31 -19.13 10.53
C GLU A 357 8.83 -17.83 9.86
N ASN A 358 7.55 -17.49 10.04
CA ASN A 358 6.91 -16.28 9.56
C ASN A 358 6.98 -15.11 10.56
N LEU A 359 7.68 -15.27 11.69
CA LEU A 359 7.85 -14.19 12.66
C LEU A 359 9.00 -13.26 12.27
N TYR A 360 8.66 -11.98 12.10
CA TYR A 360 9.59 -10.92 11.73
C TYR A 360 9.53 -9.72 12.67
N SER A 361 10.59 -8.94 12.63
CA SER A 361 10.98 -7.99 13.65
C SER A 361 11.47 -6.70 12.96
N ARG A 362 10.93 -5.54 13.33
CA ARG A 362 11.19 -4.24 12.65
C ARG A 362 12.57 -3.63 12.94
N SER A 363 13.35 -4.20 13.85
CA SER A 363 14.71 -3.75 14.18
C SER A 363 15.44 -4.74 15.07
N VAL A 364 16.78 -4.68 15.06
CA VAL A 364 17.66 -5.41 15.98
C VAL A 364 17.49 -4.83 17.40
N GLY A 365 16.52 -5.35 18.17
CA GLY A 365 16.17 -4.88 19.52
C GLY A 365 14.68 -4.79 19.85
N THR A 366 13.83 -5.18 18.89
CA THR A 366 12.36 -5.14 18.82
C THR A 366 11.54 -4.75 20.04
N SER A 367 10.74 -3.70 19.83
CA SER A 367 9.53 -3.38 20.57
C SER A 367 8.31 -4.22 20.14
N SER A 368 8.33 -4.86 18.96
CA SER A 368 7.22 -5.67 18.44
C SER A 368 7.66 -6.74 17.45
N VAL A 369 6.87 -7.82 17.35
CA VAL A 369 7.03 -8.95 16.43
C VAL A 369 5.75 -9.09 15.61
N CYS A 370 5.90 -9.24 14.29
CA CYS A 370 4.80 -9.42 13.35
C CYS A 370 4.83 -10.84 12.76
N LEU A 371 3.66 -11.42 12.57
CA LEU A 371 3.43 -12.59 11.75
C LEU A 371 3.23 -12.13 10.29
N VAL A 372 4.12 -12.52 9.40
CA VAL A 372 4.13 -12.09 8.00
C VAL A 372 3.60 -13.20 7.11
N ASN A 373 2.77 -12.84 6.14
CA ASN A 373 2.27 -13.78 5.15
C ASN A 373 3.44 -14.51 4.41
N PRO A 374 3.40 -15.85 4.22
CA PRO A 374 4.47 -16.61 3.58
C PRO A 374 4.86 -16.07 2.18
N SER A 375 3.87 -15.67 1.38
CA SER A 375 4.09 -15.12 0.05
C SER A 375 4.88 -13.81 0.09
N ILE A 376 4.64 -12.96 1.09
CA ILE A 376 5.39 -11.71 1.30
C ILE A 376 6.82 -12.01 1.76
N ARG A 377 6.96 -12.96 2.70
CA ARG A 377 8.26 -13.41 3.20
C ARG A 377 9.16 -13.84 2.04
N GLU A 378 8.64 -14.67 1.14
CA GLU A 378 9.39 -15.21 0.01
C GLU A 378 9.60 -14.19 -1.11
N ALA A 379 8.59 -13.38 -1.44
CA ALA A 379 8.67 -12.46 -2.56
C ALA A 379 9.41 -11.15 -2.25
N ILE A 380 9.49 -10.74 -0.98
CA ILE A 380 10.02 -9.42 -0.60
C ILE A 380 11.12 -9.54 0.45
N LEU A 381 10.89 -10.30 1.52
CA LEU A 381 11.83 -10.38 2.65
C LEU A 381 12.96 -11.41 2.45
N ALA A 382 12.99 -12.10 1.31
CA ALA A 382 13.97 -13.13 0.98
C ALA A 382 15.40 -12.58 0.78
N GLY A 383 15.55 -11.30 0.46
CA GLY A 383 16.85 -10.67 0.21
C GLY A 383 16.85 -9.18 0.57
N GLU A 384 17.61 -8.38 -0.18
CA GLU A 384 17.55 -6.93 -0.07
C GLU A 384 16.17 -6.43 -0.50
N HIS A 385 15.48 -5.79 0.43
CA HIS A 385 14.12 -5.31 0.21
C HIS A 385 14.09 -3.77 0.12
N PRO A 386 13.08 -3.18 -0.56
CA PRO A 386 12.85 -1.75 -0.52
C PRO A 386 12.65 -1.27 0.93
N HIS A 387 12.64 0.04 1.14
CA HIS A 387 12.35 0.57 2.48
C HIS A 387 10.90 0.21 2.85
N ILE A 388 10.71 -0.67 3.84
CA ILE A 388 9.40 -1.12 4.29
C ILE A 388 8.96 -0.26 5.46
N LEU A 389 7.76 0.33 5.36
CA LEU A 389 7.15 1.12 6.43
C LEU A 389 6.30 0.27 7.35
N ASP A 390 5.63 -0.77 6.83
CA ASP A 390 4.83 -1.73 7.62
C ASP A 390 4.54 -3.03 6.87
N THR A 391 4.40 -4.15 7.59
CA THR A 391 3.93 -5.43 7.05
C THR A 391 3.60 -6.40 8.17
N GLY A 392 2.69 -7.33 7.87
CA GLY A 392 2.31 -8.42 8.76
C GLY A 392 1.39 -7.99 9.90
N LEU A 393 0.79 -8.98 10.54
CA LEU A 393 -0.04 -8.80 11.72
C LEU A 393 0.84 -8.74 12.96
N ARG A 394 0.73 -7.68 13.77
CA ARG A 394 1.47 -7.63 15.04
C ARG A 394 0.90 -8.68 15.98
N VAL A 395 1.76 -9.61 16.43
CA VAL A 395 1.37 -10.71 17.34
C VAL A 395 2.02 -10.61 18.71
N PHE A 396 3.21 -9.99 18.81
CA PHE A 396 3.85 -9.71 20.09
C PHE A 396 4.32 -8.27 20.20
N ALA A 397 4.30 -7.75 21.42
CA ALA A 397 4.91 -6.48 21.78
C ALA A 397 5.80 -6.68 23.01
N ARG A 398 6.97 -6.03 23.04
CA ARG A 398 7.87 -6.05 24.18
C ARG A 398 7.27 -5.23 25.32
N VAL A 399 7.23 -5.80 26.51
CA VAL A 399 6.86 -5.09 27.74
C VAL A 399 8.14 -4.66 28.45
N GLN A 400 8.25 -3.36 28.74
CA GLN A 400 9.31 -2.85 29.61
C GLN A 400 8.88 -3.06 31.06
N ALA A 401 9.45 -4.07 31.71
CA ALA A 401 9.29 -4.31 33.14
C ALA A 401 10.62 -4.04 33.86
N ALA A 402 10.56 -3.66 35.13
CA ALA A 402 11.75 -3.44 35.95
C ALA A 402 12.57 -4.75 36.07
N GLY A 403 13.72 -4.83 35.42
CA GLY A 403 14.61 -6.00 35.45
C GLY A 403 15.34 -6.26 34.14
N LYS A 404 16.19 -7.30 34.12
CA LYS A 404 16.94 -7.73 32.92
C LYS A 404 16.17 -8.70 32.02
N ARG A 405 15.01 -9.22 32.46
CA ARG A 405 14.23 -10.22 31.73
C ARG A 405 13.43 -9.56 30.60
N LEU A 406 13.54 -10.11 29.40
CA LEU A 406 12.75 -9.73 28.22
C LEU A 406 11.36 -10.33 28.32
N TRP A 407 10.33 -9.48 28.27
CA TRP A 407 8.93 -9.92 28.27
C TRP A 407 8.29 -9.54 26.93
N PHE A 408 7.60 -10.50 26.33
CA PHE A 408 6.73 -10.28 25.19
C PHE A 408 5.29 -10.50 25.65
N ARG A 409 4.43 -9.50 25.45
CA ARG A 409 2.98 -9.66 25.55
C ARG A 409 2.41 -9.99 24.19
N LEU A 410 1.30 -10.72 24.17
CA LEU A 410 0.45 -10.79 22.99
C LEU A 410 -0.22 -9.43 22.75
N THR A 411 -0.40 -9.08 21.50
CA THR A 411 -1.14 -7.90 21.05
C THR A 411 -2.57 -8.28 20.73
N GLU A 412 -3.52 -7.39 21.02
CA GLU A 412 -4.94 -7.64 20.74
C GLU A 412 -5.20 -8.04 19.27
N GLU A 413 -4.54 -7.36 18.33
CA GLU A 413 -4.68 -7.58 16.88
C GLU A 413 -4.30 -9.01 16.47
N GLY A 414 -3.34 -9.60 17.16
CA GLY A 414 -2.82 -10.94 16.87
C GLY A 414 -3.45 -12.06 17.68
N LEU A 415 -4.36 -11.75 18.62
CA LEU A 415 -4.89 -12.75 19.54
C LEU A 415 -5.61 -13.88 18.81
N ASP A 416 -6.52 -13.56 17.90
CA ASP A 416 -7.32 -14.57 17.22
C ASP A 416 -6.47 -15.59 16.45
N GLN A 417 -5.34 -15.13 15.87
CA GLN A 417 -4.39 -16.00 15.17
C GLN A 417 -3.51 -16.81 16.13
N MET A 418 -3.21 -16.28 17.32
CA MET A 418 -2.31 -16.93 18.28
C MET A 418 -3.04 -17.87 19.24
N LEU A 419 -4.28 -17.56 19.63
CA LEU A 419 -5.08 -18.25 20.65
C LEU A 419 -5.18 -19.77 20.45
N PRO A 420 -5.39 -20.30 19.21
CA PRO A 420 -5.47 -21.74 18.99
C PRO A 420 -4.19 -22.50 19.37
N PHE A 421 -3.04 -21.83 19.37
CA PHE A 421 -1.74 -22.46 19.61
C PHE A 421 -1.24 -22.27 21.05
N ILE A 422 -1.87 -21.42 21.85
CA ILE A 422 -1.41 -21.09 23.21
C ILE A 422 -1.98 -22.08 24.23
N THR A 423 -1.11 -22.68 25.04
CA THR A 423 -1.51 -23.67 26.07
C THR A 423 -1.33 -23.17 27.50
N LYS A 424 -0.36 -22.30 27.78
CA LYS A 424 -0.08 -21.77 29.13
C LYS A 424 -0.57 -20.34 29.32
N ARG A 425 -0.57 -19.88 30.58
CA ARG A 425 -0.86 -18.48 30.98
C ARG A 425 -2.21 -17.95 30.50
N LYS A 426 -3.20 -18.83 30.50
CA LYS A 426 -4.60 -18.52 30.25
C LYS A 426 -5.33 -18.58 31.58
N ALA A 427 -6.03 -17.51 31.95
CA ALA A 427 -6.96 -17.54 33.07
C ALA A 427 -8.39 -17.31 32.60
N SER A 428 -9.30 -18.13 33.10
CA SER A 428 -10.73 -17.98 32.86
C SER A 428 -11.24 -16.73 33.58
N ALA A 429 -12.04 -15.92 32.88
CA ALA A 429 -12.67 -14.71 33.42
C ALA A 429 -14.15 -14.67 33.04
N THR A 430 -14.96 -13.91 33.76
CA THR A 430 -16.33 -13.62 33.35
C THR A 430 -16.40 -12.40 32.43
N THR A 431 -17.55 -12.20 31.78
CA THR A 431 -17.80 -10.99 30.99
C THR A 431 -17.68 -9.73 31.86
N GLU A 432 -18.14 -9.78 33.11
CA GLU A 432 -18.06 -8.67 34.08
C GLU A 432 -16.61 -8.34 34.46
N ASP A 433 -15.74 -9.35 34.59
CA ASP A 433 -14.33 -9.12 34.89
C ASP A 433 -13.62 -8.34 33.76
N LEU A 434 -13.94 -8.69 32.50
CA LEU A 434 -13.40 -7.97 31.33
C LEU A 434 -13.90 -6.53 31.29
N ILE A 435 -15.19 -6.30 31.54
CA ILE A 435 -15.75 -4.95 31.60
C ILE A 435 -15.07 -4.18 32.73
N ALA A 436 -14.99 -4.77 33.92
CA ALA A 436 -14.41 -4.15 35.11
C ALA A 436 -12.95 -3.71 34.90
N ILE A 437 -12.11 -4.55 34.29
CA ILE A 437 -10.70 -4.18 34.06
C ILE A 437 -10.53 -3.09 32.99
N VAL A 438 -11.41 -3.07 31.99
CA VAL A 438 -11.37 -2.10 30.89
C VAL A 438 -11.90 -0.73 31.34
N THR A 439 -13.00 -0.69 32.09
CA THR A 439 -13.67 0.54 32.52
C THR A 439 -13.14 1.10 33.84
N ALA A 440 -12.15 0.46 34.45
CA ALA A 440 -11.63 0.89 35.74
C ALA A 440 -11.00 2.30 35.70
N PRO A 441 -11.34 3.19 36.67
CA PRO A 441 -10.84 4.56 36.69
C PRO A 441 -9.32 4.61 36.88
N GLY A 442 -8.65 5.49 36.13
CA GLY A 442 -7.20 5.70 36.20
C GLY A 442 -6.40 5.10 35.04
N ASN A 443 -6.97 4.16 34.28
CA ASN A 443 -6.31 3.60 33.09
C ASN A 443 -6.08 4.63 31.95
N ASP A 444 -6.61 5.86 32.06
CA ASP A 444 -6.64 6.87 30.99
C ASP A 444 -5.29 7.54 30.69
N THR A 445 -4.36 7.44 31.65
CA THR A 445 -3.09 8.19 31.65
C THR A 445 -1.87 7.34 31.98
N LYS A 446 -1.99 6.26 32.75
CA LYS A 446 -0.93 5.28 33.06
C LYS A 446 -1.58 3.91 33.25
N GLN A 447 -0.97 2.82 32.77
CA GLN A 447 -1.44 1.45 33.04
C GLN A 447 -1.54 1.25 34.56
N VAL A 448 -2.75 1.12 35.11
CA VAL A 448 -2.97 0.99 36.56
C VAL A 448 -3.02 -0.47 36.96
N ALA A 449 -2.37 -0.81 38.06
CA ALA A 449 -2.46 -2.12 38.68
C ALA A 449 -3.67 -2.18 39.63
N PHE A 450 -4.57 -3.13 39.41
CA PHE A 450 -5.78 -3.35 40.23
C PHE A 450 -5.59 -4.53 41.16
N SER A 451 -6.06 -4.44 42.40
CA SER A 451 -6.09 -5.61 43.31
C SER A 451 -6.93 -6.73 42.70
N ILE A 452 -6.39 -7.95 42.73
CA ILE A 452 -7.08 -9.13 42.18
C ILE A 452 -8.37 -9.48 42.93
N GLU A 453 -8.46 -9.07 44.21
CA GLU A 453 -9.62 -9.28 45.09
C GLU A 453 -10.90 -8.56 44.59
N ARG A 454 -10.78 -7.67 43.61
CA ARG A 454 -11.91 -6.94 43.00
C ARG A 454 -12.66 -7.74 41.94
N PHE A 455 -12.09 -8.85 41.48
CA PHE A 455 -12.62 -9.65 40.37
C PHE A 455 -13.32 -10.90 40.88
N SER A 456 -14.00 -11.63 39.99
CA SER A 456 -14.71 -12.87 40.32
C SER A 456 -13.80 -13.91 40.96
N GLU A 457 -14.37 -14.81 41.78
CA GLU A 457 -13.66 -15.95 42.36
C GLU A 457 -13.02 -16.83 41.27
N LEU A 458 -13.72 -17.01 40.14
CA LEU A 458 -13.22 -17.74 38.96
C LEU A 458 -11.88 -17.16 38.47
N LEU A 459 -11.80 -15.83 38.29
CA LEU A 459 -10.56 -15.20 37.84
C LEU A 459 -9.47 -15.29 38.91
N GLN A 460 -9.82 -15.11 40.18
CA GLN A 460 -8.87 -15.19 41.29
C GLN A 460 -8.21 -16.56 41.37
N GLU A 461 -9.00 -17.64 41.34
CA GLU A 461 -8.51 -19.02 41.36
C GLU A 461 -7.68 -19.34 40.11
N SER A 462 -8.18 -18.98 38.94
CA SER A 462 -7.50 -19.27 37.67
C SER A 462 -6.18 -18.50 37.54
N ALA A 463 -6.13 -17.24 37.95
CA ALA A 463 -4.90 -16.46 37.99
C ALA A 463 -3.91 -16.95 39.06
N ALA A 464 -4.40 -17.43 40.21
CA ALA A 464 -3.54 -18.07 41.21
C ALA A 464 -2.88 -19.33 40.65
N ALA A 465 -3.62 -20.17 39.94
CA ALA A 465 -3.09 -21.36 39.27
C ALA A 465 -2.04 -20.99 38.19
N VAL A 466 -2.28 -19.93 37.41
CA VAL A 466 -1.28 -19.44 36.44
C VAL A 466 -0.01 -18.97 37.15
N ARG A 467 -0.13 -18.24 38.26
CA ARG A 467 1.00 -17.73 39.04
C ARG A 467 1.82 -18.86 39.67
N GLU A 468 1.17 -19.89 40.20
CA GLU A 468 1.86 -21.05 40.78
C GLU A 468 2.61 -21.84 39.71
N ASN A 469 1.97 -22.08 38.56
CA ASN A 469 2.55 -22.90 37.48
C ASN A 469 3.55 -22.15 36.59
N SER A 470 3.41 -20.84 36.43
CA SER A 470 4.15 -20.06 35.43
C SER A 470 4.79 -18.78 35.96
N GLY A 471 4.48 -18.35 37.19
CA GLY A 471 4.98 -17.12 37.81
C GLY A 471 4.29 -15.84 37.31
N VAL A 472 4.77 -14.69 37.79
CA VAL A 472 4.30 -13.35 37.38
C VAL A 472 4.65 -13.03 35.92
N GLY A 473 3.98 -12.03 35.33
CA GLY A 473 4.22 -11.53 33.98
C GLY A 473 2.97 -11.51 33.09
N PRO A 474 3.13 -11.29 31.77
CA PRO A 474 2.00 -11.25 30.84
C PRO A 474 1.20 -12.56 30.83
N MET A 475 -0.12 -12.45 30.75
CA MET A 475 -1.07 -13.55 30.66
C MET A 475 -2.29 -13.13 29.84
N LEU A 476 -3.14 -14.09 29.50
CA LEU A 476 -4.42 -13.84 28.83
C LEU A 476 -5.57 -14.07 29.81
N MET A 477 -6.45 -13.09 29.93
CA MET A 477 -7.80 -13.31 30.44
C MET A 477 -8.65 -13.81 29.29
N ILE A 478 -9.31 -14.96 29.44
CA ILE A 478 -10.08 -15.62 28.38
C ILE A 478 -11.48 -15.92 28.89
N LEU A 479 -12.48 -15.67 28.04
CA LEU A 479 -13.84 -16.06 28.31
C LEU A 479 -14.04 -17.56 28.02
N PRO A 480 -14.58 -18.33 28.98
CA PRO A 480 -14.97 -19.71 28.75
C PRO A 480 -16.08 -19.78 27.70
N GLU A 481 -16.28 -20.94 27.08
CA GLU A 481 -17.26 -21.11 25.99
C GLU A 481 -18.68 -20.67 26.38
N SER A 482 -19.07 -20.87 27.64
CA SER A 482 -20.34 -20.43 28.20
C SER A 482 -20.57 -18.91 28.16
N GLU A 483 -19.49 -18.12 28.14
CA GLU A 483 -19.53 -16.65 28.16
C GLU A 483 -19.34 -16.03 26.76
N ARG A 484 -18.90 -16.83 25.77
CA ARG A 484 -18.56 -16.33 24.43
C ARG A 484 -19.76 -15.77 23.67
N ASP A 485 -20.94 -16.38 23.82
CA ASP A 485 -22.16 -15.89 23.15
C ASP A 485 -22.62 -14.55 23.74
N ALA A 486 -22.52 -14.39 25.06
CA ALA A 486 -22.82 -13.12 25.74
C ALA A 486 -21.84 -12.01 25.29
N ALA A 487 -20.55 -12.32 25.20
CA ALA A 487 -19.54 -11.40 24.71
C ALA A 487 -19.74 -11.03 23.24
N LYS A 488 -20.09 -12.00 22.38
CA LYS A 488 -20.37 -11.77 20.96
C LYS A 488 -21.55 -10.83 20.76
N ASN A 489 -22.61 -10.99 21.55
CA ASN A 489 -23.77 -10.10 21.53
C ASN A 489 -23.43 -8.65 21.93
N ARG A 490 -22.44 -8.47 22.83
CA ARG A 490 -21.93 -7.17 23.28
C ARG A 490 -20.69 -6.68 22.51
N GLN A 491 -20.30 -7.36 21.43
CA GLN A 491 -19.09 -7.07 20.63
C GLN A 491 -17.80 -6.99 21.47
N LEU A 492 -17.71 -7.76 22.55
CA LEU A 492 -16.53 -7.84 23.41
C LEU A 492 -15.53 -8.88 22.88
N PRO A 493 -14.22 -8.66 23.08
CA PRO A 493 -13.21 -9.63 22.69
C PRO A 493 -13.28 -10.89 23.56
N THR A 494 -12.95 -12.05 22.97
CA THR A 494 -12.95 -13.35 23.67
C THR A 494 -11.74 -13.53 24.60
N ALA A 495 -10.69 -12.73 24.39
CA ALA A 495 -9.51 -12.69 25.25
C ALA A 495 -8.91 -11.28 25.31
N ILE A 496 -8.26 -10.94 26.43
CA ILE A 496 -7.55 -9.67 26.62
C ILE A 496 -6.18 -9.94 27.28
N PRO A 497 -5.10 -9.30 26.81
CA PRO A 497 -3.79 -9.42 27.44
C PRO A 497 -3.72 -8.55 28.70
N VAL A 498 -3.22 -9.14 29.79
CA VAL A 498 -3.01 -8.47 31.07
C VAL A 498 -1.67 -8.86 31.68
N TRP A 499 -1.16 -8.05 32.60
CA TRP A 499 0.01 -8.36 33.40
C TRP A 499 -0.43 -8.91 34.75
N LEU A 500 0.06 -10.10 35.10
CA LEU A 500 -0.10 -10.72 36.41
C LEU A 500 1.03 -10.28 37.33
N GLY A 501 0.71 -9.47 38.34
CA GLY A 501 1.57 -9.19 39.49
C GLY A 501 1.31 -10.16 40.65
N ASP A 502 1.95 -9.91 41.79
CA ASP A 502 1.79 -10.78 42.96
C ASP A 502 0.38 -10.77 43.52
N LYS A 503 -0.29 -9.62 43.54
CA LYS A 503 -1.70 -9.49 43.96
C LYS A 503 -2.50 -8.56 43.05
N THR A 504 -1.96 -8.29 41.86
CA THR A 504 -2.49 -7.26 40.99
C THR A 504 -2.62 -7.70 39.55
N LEU A 505 -3.56 -7.10 38.83
CA LEU A 505 -3.73 -7.21 37.39
C LEU A 505 -3.59 -5.83 36.75
N THR A 506 -2.83 -5.75 35.66
CA THR A 506 -2.69 -4.51 34.88
C THR A 506 -3.08 -4.77 33.43
N LEU A 507 -3.95 -3.94 32.89
CA LEU A 507 -4.39 -4.05 31.49
C LEU A 507 -3.22 -3.72 30.53
N LEU A 508 -2.99 -4.59 29.53
CA LEU A 508 -1.88 -4.44 28.58
C LEU A 508 -2.32 -4.06 27.15
N VAL A 509 -3.55 -3.58 26.95
CA VAL A 509 -4.00 -3.06 25.64
C VAL A 509 -3.65 -1.58 25.45
N ASP A 510 -3.67 -1.11 24.21
CA ASP A 510 -3.51 0.32 23.94
C ASP A 510 -4.75 1.14 24.30
N LYS A 511 -4.59 2.46 24.41
CA LYS A 511 -5.69 3.37 24.76
C LYS A 511 -6.85 3.32 23.77
N SER A 512 -6.55 3.24 22.47
CA SER A 512 -7.56 3.28 21.41
C SER A 512 -8.45 2.03 21.40
N THR A 513 -7.86 0.88 21.71
CA THR A 513 -8.54 -0.41 21.82
C THR A 513 -9.36 -0.46 23.09
N ARG A 514 -8.78 -0.01 24.21
CA ARG A 514 -9.52 0.10 25.47
C ARG A 514 -10.76 0.98 25.33
N ASP A 515 -10.63 2.16 24.72
CA ASP A 515 -11.77 3.08 24.54
C ASP A 515 -12.87 2.45 23.66
N ARG A 516 -12.48 1.65 22.65
CA ARG A 516 -13.42 0.86 21.84
C ARG A 516 -14.14 -0.22 22.65
N ILE A 517 -13.41 -1.00 23.43
CA ILE A 517 -14.01 -2.06 24.28
C ILE A 517 -14.91 -1.44 25.36
N ALA A 518 -14.49 -0.33 25.96
CA ALA A 518 -15.27 0.41 26.94
C ALA A 518 -16.58 0.94 26.33
N HIS A 519 -16.53 1.49 25.12
CA HIS A 519 -17.74 1.92 24.42
C HIS A 519 -18.67 0.75 24.08
N ALA A 520 -18.13 -0.37 23.62
CA ALA A 520 -18.92 -1.58 23.34
C ALA A 520 -19.60 -2.12 24.61
N SER A 521 -18.95 -2.02 25.77
CA SER A 521 -19.52 -2.45 27.06
C SER A 521 -20.65 -1.57 27.60
N GLN A 522 -20.85 -0.36 27.05
CA GLN A 522 -21.91 0.57 27.46
C GLN A 522 -23.19 0.46 26.61
N GLN A 523 -23.13 -0.28 25.50
CA GLN A 523 -24.26 -0.57 24.61
C GLN A 523 -24.89 -1.91 24.99
#